data_AF-A0A7S3GY98-F1
#
_entry.id   AF-A0A7S3GY98-F1
#
_cell.length_a   1.000
_cell.length_b   1.000
_cell.length_c   1.000
_cell.angle_alpha   90.00
_cell.angle_beta   90.00
_cell.angle_gamma   90.00
#
_symmetry.space_group_name_H-M   'P 1'
#
loop_
_entity.id
_entity.type
_entity.pdbx_description
1 polymer ?
#
loop_
_entity_poly.entity_id
_entity_poly.type
_entity_poly.pdbx_seq_one_letter_code
_entity_poly.pdbx_strand_id
1 'polypeptide(L)'
;RIVKALLDLELAGFKQKLSYSAELMPLSGMRMSEEVLNVRLPEPLGDQILPFSLRRSILITYLDEDIMIVRDESGVPEVLKRELVPVVPAVVTFSRSNTIATSISDVQPPNATAFGVANAAATGAANATTSKKSTTSKK
;
A
#
# COMPACT_ATOMS: atom_id res chain seq x y z
N ARG A 1 1.83 -6.75 10.42
CA ARG A 1 2.46 -6.38 9.12
C ARG A 1 3.57 -7.38 8.84
N ILE A 2 3.62 -7.97 7.64
CA ILE A 2 4.68 -8.93 7.28
C ILE A 2 5.94 -8.15 6.89
N VAL A 3 7.08 -8.54 7.46
CA VAL A 3 8.41 -7.99 7.18
C VAL A 3 9.35 -9.09 6.75
N LYS A 4 10.36 -8.72 5.97
CA LYS A 4 11.48 -9.59 5.60
C LYS A 4 12.75 -9.00 6.18
N ALA A 5 13.59 -9.84 6.75
CA ALA A 5 14.84 -9.43 7.36
C ALA A 5 15.98 -10.36 6.94
N LEU A 6 17.20 -9.80 6.96
CA LEU A 6 18.44 -10.50 6.71
C LEU A 6 19.25 -10.50 8.00
N LEU A 7 19.80 -11.66 8.35
CA LEU A 7 20.62 -11.86 9.53
C LEU A 7 21.96 -12.48 9.10
N ASP A 8 23.05 -11.84 9.49
CA ASP A 8 24.38 -12.43 9.37
C ASP A 8 24.65 -13.31 10.59
N LEU A 9 24.79 -14.61 10.38
CA LEU A 9 25.08 -15.60 11.42
C LEU A 9 26.50 -16.13 11.22
N GLU A 10 27.18 -16.44 12.32
CA GLU A 10 28.44 -17.19 12.29
C GLU A 10 28.21 -18.54 12.97
N LEU A 11 28.17 -19.62 12.18
CA LEU A 11 28.04 -20.99 12.68
C LEU A 11 29.31 -21.76 12.37
N ALA A 12 29.94 -22.34 13.40
CA ALA A 12 31.14 -23.17 13.25
C ALA A 12 32.28 -22.50 12.44
N GLY A 13 32.44 -21.18 12.59
CA GLY A 13 33.46 -20.39 11.88
C GLY A 13 33.07 -19.97 10.46
N PHE A 14 31.88 -20.31 9.98
CA PHE A 14 31.36 -19.88 8.68
C PHE A 14 30.34 -18.75 8.86
N LYS A 15 30.59 -17.64 8.18
CA LYS A 15 29.63 -16.53 8.09
C LYS A 15 28.60 -16.83 7.02
N GLN A 16 27.33 -16.75 7.39
CA GLN A 16 26.22 -17.13 6.54
C GLN A 16 25.08 -16.13 6.67
N LYS A 17 24.53 -15.73 5.53
CA LYS A 17 23.36 -14.87 5.47
C LYS A 17 22.10 -15.72 5.53
N LEU A 18 21.26 -15.44 6.52
CA LEU A 18 19.95 -16.06 6.70
C LEU A 18 18.88 -15.01 6.44
N SER A 19 17.86 -15.39 5.68
CA SER A 19 16.71 -14.52 5.43
C SER A 19 15.48 -15.09 6.11
N TYR A 20 14.66 -14.26 6.75
CA TYR A 20 13.44 -14.74 7.39
C TYR A 20 12.28 -13.77 7.14
N SER A 21 11.07 -14.33 7.18
CA SER A 21 9.82 -13.58 7.09
C SER A 21 9.12 -13.64 8.44
N ALA A 22 8.69 -12.51 8.94
CA ALA A 22 8.05 -12.40 10.24
C ALA A 22 6.84 -11.48 10.20
N GLU A 23 5.92 -11.69 11.13
CA GLU A 23 4.81 -10.81 11.39
C GLU A 23 5.09 -9.93 12.60
N LEU A 24 5.01 -8.61 12.40
CA LEU A 24 5.07 -7.62 13.48
C LEU A 24 3.66 -7.23 13.93
N MET A 25 3.40 -7.45 15.21
CA MET A 25 2.18 -7.06 15.93
C MET A 25 2.50 -5.91 16.91
N PRO A 26 1.88 -4.74 16.77
CA PRO A 26 2.05 -3.67 17.75
C PRO A 26 1.34 -4.03 19.05
N LEU A 27 2.08 -4.04 20.16
CA LEU A 27 1.52 -4.22 21.51
C LEU A 27 1.23 -2.86 22.16
N SER A 28 2.06 -1.86 21.88
CA SER A 28 1.87 -0.48 22.32
C SER A 28 2.59 0.49 21.37
N GLY A 29 2.56 1.79 21.66
CA GLY A 29 3.29 2.80 20.88
C GLY A 29 4.81 2.60 20.86
N MET A 30 5.38 1.80 21.77
CA MET A 30 6.82 1.54 21.85
C MET A 30 7.16 0.04 21.91
N ARG A 31 6.16 -0.87 21.96
CA ARG A 31 6.40 -2.31 22.06
C ARG A 31 5.77 -3.05 20.90
N MET A 32 6.50 -3.99 20.34
CA MET A 32 6.03 -4.87 19.27
C MET A 32 6.33 -6.33 19.63
N SER A 33 5.47 -7.23 19.19
CA SER A 33 5.73 -8.66 19.17
C SER A 33 6.09 -9.04 17.74
N GLU A 34 7.22 -9.69 17.57
CA GLU A 34 7.61 -10.29 16.30
C GLU A 34 7.39 -11.80 16.35
N GLU A 35 6.72 -12.34 15.35
CA GLU A 35 6.52 -13.77 15.18
C GLU A 35 7.12 -14.22 13.85
N VAL A 36 8.13 -15.08 13.90
CA VAL A 36 8.82 -15.59 12.71
C VAL A 36 7.98 -16.69 12.08
N LEU A 37 7.65 -16.52 10.80
CA LEU A 37 6.77 -17.42 10.05
C LEU A 37 7.56 -18.43 9.22
N ASN A 38 8.62 -17.97 8.54
CA ASN A 38 9.42 -18.79 7.64
C ASN A 38 10.88 -18.32 7.67
N VAL A 39 11.80 -19.27 7.59
CA VAL A 39 13.23 -19.02 7.53
C VAL A 39 13.77 -19.63 6.25
N ARG A 40 14.38 -18.79 5.42
CA ARG A 40 15.07 -19.19 4.21
C ARG A 40 16.56 -19.29 4.49
N LEU A 41 17.03 -20.52 4.56
CA LEU A 41 18.43 -20.86 4.62
C LEU A 41 19.01 -20.84 3.20
N PRO A 42 20.33 -20.59 3.08
CA PRO A 42 20.99 -20.71 1.78
C PRO A 42 21.04 -22.16 1.30
N GLU A 43 21.36 -22.31 0.02
CA GLU A 43 21.40 -23.62 -0.64
C GLU A 43 22.37 -24.59 0.07
N PRO A 44 22.01 -25.88 0.17
CA PRO A 44 20.86 -26.55 -0.47
C PRO A 44 19.57 -26.59 0.37
N LEU A 45 19.55 -26.01 1.58
CA LEU A 45 18.45 -26.21 2.53
C LEU A 45 17.15 -25.49 2.13
N GLY A 46 17.25 -24.31 1.54
CA GLY A 46 16.09 -23.54 1.05
C GLY A 46 15.16 -23.05 2.17
N ASP A 47 13.87 -22.94 1.85
CA ASP A 47 12.84 -22.44 2.77
C ASP A 47 12.45 -23.52 3.80
N GLN A 48 12.55 -23.17 5.08
CA GLN A 48 12.10 -24.00 6.20
C GLN A 48 11.00 -23.32 7.01
N ILE A 49 9.91 -24.07 7.19
CA ILE A 49 8.89 -23.76 8.19
C ILE A 49 9.44 -24.22 9.53
N LEU A 50 9.53 -23.31 10.50
CA LEU A 50 9.98 -23.64 11.84
C LEU A 50 8.92 -24.54 12.52
N PRO A 51 9.32 -25.65 13.16
CA PRO A 51 8.38 -26.55 13.83
C PRO A 51 7.81 -25.97 15.14
N PHE A 52 8.27 -24.78 15.55
CA PHE A 52 7.82 -24.04 16.72
C PHE A 52 7.59 -22.58 16.35
N SER A 53 6.66 -21.92 17.05
CA SER A 53 6.45 -20.48 16.93
C SER A 53 7.58 -19.74 17.62
N LEU A 54 8.48 -19.15 16.83
CA LEU A 54 9.51 -18.27 17.35
C LEU A 54 8.94 -16.85 17.47
N ARG A 55 8.62 -16.46 18.70
CA ARG A 55 8.09 -15.14 19.03
C ARG A 55 9.06 -14.39 19.94
N ARG A 56 9.39 -13.14 19.60
CA ARG A 56 10.21 -12.25 20.43
C ARG A 56 9.51 -10.92 20.70
N SER A 57 9.79 -10.34 21.88
CA SER A 57 9.32 -9.01 22.24
C SER A 57 10.35 -7.95 21.89
N ILE A 58 9.93 -6.89 21.22
CA ILE A 58 10.76 -5.79 20.74
C ILE A 58 10.34 -4.50 21.45
N LEU A 59 11.30 -3.80 22.04
CA LEU A 59 11.13 -2.46 22.58
C LEU A 59 11.80 -1.44 21.67
N ILE A 60 11.03 -0.48 21.16
CA ILE A 60 11.55 0.64 20.38
C ILE A 60 12.10 1.68 21.35
N THR A 61 13.41 1.91 21.31
CA THR A 61 14.08 2.92 22.17
C THR A 61 14.33 4.23 21.44
N TYR A 62 14.48 4.18 20.12
CA TYR A 62 14.65 5.36 19.27
C TYR A 62 14.03 5.08 17.91
N LEU A 63 13.32 6.07 17.37
CA LEU A 63 12.72 6.00 16.04
C LEU A 63 12.86 7.35 15.36
N ASP A 64 13.43 7.32 14.16
CA ASP A 64 13.64 8.46 13.29
C ASP A 64 13.19 8.10 11.85
N GLU A 65 13.42 8.97 10.88
CA GLU A 65 13.01 8.77 9.48
C GLU A 65 13.74 7.60 8.80
N ASP A 66 15.02 7.42 9.12
CA ASP A 66 15.93 6.45 8.48
C ASP A 66 16.42 5.33 9.41
N ILE A 67 16.38 5.56 10.73
CA ILE A 67 16.99 4.69 11.73
C ILE A 67 15.95 4.34 12.81
N MET A 68 15.95 3.06 13.19
CA MET A 68 15.18 2.57 14.33
C MET A 68 16.12 1.77 15.23
N ILE A 69 16.19 2.12 16.51
CA ILE A 69 16.94 1.36 17.51
C ILE A 69 15.94 0.60 18.37
N VAL A 70 16.10 -0.71 18.39
CA VAL A 70 15.27 -1.61 19.17
C VAL A 70 16.09 -2.36 20.20
N ARG A 71 15.45 -2.82 21.27
CA ARG A 71 16.02 -3.76 22.23
C ARG A 71 15.19 -5.02 22.26
N ASP A 72 15.89 -6.14 22.26
CA ASP A 72 15.31 -7.45 22.52
C ASP A 72 15.10 -7.66 24.04
N GLU A 73 14.62 -8.85 24.40
CA GLU A 73 14.45 -9.27 25.79
C GLU A 73 15.76 -9.44 26.57
N SER A 74 16.89 -9.62 25.89
CA SER A 74 18.21 -9.65 26.50
C SER A 74 18.73 -8.24 26.82
N GLY A 75 18.07 -7.20 26.29
CA GLY A 75 18.46 -5.81 26.42
C GLY A 75 19.55 -5.40 25.43
N VAL A 76 19.96 -6.28 24.51
CA VAL A 76 20.93 -5.98 23.46
C VAL A 76 20.27 -5.04 22.43
N PRO A 77 20.88 -3.89 22.14
CA PRO A 77 20.34 -2.98 21.14
C PRO A 77 20.66 -3.47 19.71
N GLU A 78 19.64 -3.45 18.85
CA GLU A 78 19.74 -3.71 17.42
C GLU A 78 19.41 -2.41 16.66
N VAL A 79 20.25 -2.06 15.69
CA VAL A 79 20.08 -0.85 14.86
C VAL A 79 19.57 -1.25 13.50
N LEU A 80 18.34 -0.85 13.21
CA LEU A 80 17.66 -1.12 11.95
C LEU A 80 17.68 0.13 11.07
N LYS A 81 17.97 -0.07 9.79
CA LYS A 81 17.98 1.00 8.78
C LYS A 81 16.81 0.81 7.84
N ARG A 82 16.18 1.91 7.46
CA ARG A 82 15.13 1.91 6.46
C ARG A 82 15.75 1.73 5.07
N GLU A 83 15.42 0.61 4.42
CA GLU A 83 15.73 0.41 3.01
C GLU A 83 14.51 0.81 2.16
N LEU A 84 14.67 1.89 1.39
CA LEU A 84 13.66 2.33 0.43
C LEU A 84 13.87 1.58 -0.89
N VAL A 85 12.98 0.63 -1.20
CA VAL A 85 12.94 0.05 -2.54
C VAL A 85 12.38 1.10 -3.51
N PRO A 86 13.12 1.50 -4.57
CA PRO A 86 12.63 2.48 -5.52
C PRO A 86 11.40 1.94 -6.26
N VAL A 87 10.26 2.59 -6.08
CA VAL A 87 9.04 2.29 -6.84
C VAL A 87 9.20 2.87 -8.24
N VAL A 88 9.52 2.03 -9.22
CA VAL A 88 9.46 2.42 -10.64
C VAL A 88 7.98 2.53 -11.01
N PRO A 89 7.47 3.70 -11.42
CA PRO A 89 6.07 3.81 -11.80
C PRO A 89 5.80 2.94 -13.03
N ALA A 90 4.82 2.05 -12.92
CA ALA A 90 4.35 1.26 -14.06
C ALA A 90 3.76 2.21 -15.12
N VAL A 91 4.41 2.29 -16.28
CA VAL A 91 3.88 3.05 -17.43
C VAL A 91 2.68 2.27 -17.97
N VAL A 92 1.48 2.82 -17.79
CA VAL A 92 0.25 2.26 -18.37
C VAL A 92 0.16 2.73 -19.82
N THR A 93 0.56 1.87 -20.76
CA THR A 93 0.40 2.13 -22.20
C THR A 93 -1.03 1.80 -22.63
N PHE A 94 -1.84 2.83 -22.87
CA PHE A 94 -3.17 2.65 -23.47
C PHE A 94 -3.03 2.55 -25.00
N SER A 95 -3.30 1.36 -25.56
CA SER A 95 -3.45 1.18 -27.00
C SER A 95 -4.84 1.64 -27.46
N ARG A 96 -4.90 2.75 -28.20
CA ARG A 96 -6.13 3.13 -28.93
C ARG A 96 -6.24 2.27 -30.20
N SER A 97 -7.26 1.42 -30.29
CA SER A 97 -7.66 0.79 -31.55
C SER A 97 -8.39 1.82 -32.41
N ASN A 98 -7.77 2.21 -33.52
CA ASN A 98 -8.39 3.03 -34.56
C ASN A 98 -8.98 2.08 -35.63
N THR A 99 -10.30 1.95 -35.69
CA THR A 99 -10.98 1.20 -36.76
C THR A 99 -11.80 2.16 -37.60
N ILE A 100 -11.31 2.42 -38.81
CA ILE A 100 -11.96 3.20 -39.87
C ILE A 100 -13.05 2.34 -40.53
N ALA A 101 -14.14 3.00 -40.92
CA ALA A 101 -15.42 2.47 -41.40
C ALA A 101 -15.34 1.64 -42.69
N THR A 102 -16.23 0.64 -42.79
CA THR A 102 -16.68 0.03 -44.05
C THR A 102 -18.21 -0.02 -44.08
N SER A 103 -18.76 0.46 -45.19
CA SER A 103 -20.14 0.75 -45.56
C SER A 103 -21.16 -0.39 -45.45
N ILE A 104 -22.40 -0.05 -45.05
CA ILE A 104 -23.62 -0.77 -45.44
C ILE A 104 -24.66 0.25 -45.89
N SER A 105 -24.97 0.21 -47.18
CA SER A 105 -26.08 0.90 -47.84
C SER A 105 -27.35 0.04 -47.72
N ASP A 106 -28.51 0.69 -47.76
CA ASP A 106 -29.86 0.16 -47.98
C ASP A 106 -30.59 -0.53 -46.81
N VAL A 107 -31.56 0.18 -46.22
CA VAL A 107 -33.02 -0.10 -46.26
C VAL A 107 -33.77 0.98 -45.45
N GLN A 108 -34.81 1.55 -46.06
CA GLN A 108 -35.63 2.69 -45.61
C GLN A 108 -36.62 2.33 -44.46
N PRO A 109 -37.00 3.27 -43.57
CA PRO A 109 -37.83 3.00 -42.38
C PRO A 109 -39.34 3.27 -42.59
N PRO A 110 -40.25 2.69 -41.80
CA PRO A 110 -41.60 3.22 -41.64
C PRO A 110 -41.77 4.04 -40.37
N ASN A 111 -42.09 5.31 -40.61
CA ASN A 111 -43.15 6.11 -39.99
C ASN A 111 -42.86 6.91 -38.70
N ALA A 112 -42.84 8.22 -38.93
CA ALA A 112 -42.77 9.33 -37.99
C ALA A 112 -44.10 9.65 -37.30
N THR A 113 -44.02 10.31 -36.14
CA THR A 113 -44.82 11.47 -35.68
C THR A 113 -44.26 11.85 -34.29
N ALA A 114 -44.04 13.11 -33.87
CA ALA A 114 -44.15 14.42 -34.50
C ALA A 114 -43.41 15.43 -33.57
N PHE A 115 -42.65 16.34 -34.20
CA PHE A 115 -42.58 17.79 -33.95
C PHE A 115 -42.23 18.38 -32.56
N GLY A 116 -41.18 19.22 -32.54
CA GLY A 116 -40.97 20.22 -31.48
C GLY A 116 -39.60 20.89 -31.50
N VAL A 117 -39.37 21.78 -32.47
CA VAL A 117 -38.17 22.57 -32.72
C VAL A 117 -37.94 23.63 -31.62
N ALA A 118 -36.71 23.84 -31.16
CA ALA A 118 -36.02 25.15 -31.17
C ALA A 118 -34.77 25.19 -30.27
N ASN A 119 -33.62 25.35 -30.93
CA ASN A 119 -32.46 26.05 -30.41
C ASN A 119 -32.83 27.49 -30.05
N ALA A 120 -32.28 28.02 -28.95
CA ALA A 120 -31.50 29.27 -28.91
C ALA A 120 -31.56 30.00 -27.56
N ALA A 121 -30.45 30.69 -27.30
CA ALA A 121 -30.33 31.95 -26.57
C ALA A 121 -30.08 31.89 -25.05
N ALA A 122 -28.81 32.20 -24.76
CA ALA A 122 -28.25 32.70 -23.52
C ALA A 122 -29.09 33.76 -22.79
N THR A 123 -29.04 33.70 -21.47
CA THR A 123 -29.14 34.80 -20.48
C THR A 123 -28.92 34.10 -19.13
N GLY A 124 -27.94 34.42 -18.30
CA GLY A 124 -27.70 35.69 -17.65
C GLY A 124 -27.15 35.35 -16.25
N ALA A 125 -26.27 36.19 -15.75
CA ALA A 125 -25.41 35.97 -14.60
C ALA A 125 -26.11 35.94 -13.21
N ALA A 126 -25.30 35.56 -12.23
CA ALA A 126 -25.27 36.03 -10.82
C ALA A 126 -26.01 35.21 -9.74
N ASN A 127 -25.20 34.45 -9.00
CA ASN A 127 -24.84 34.68 -7.58
C ASN A 127 -25.96 35.01 -6.58
N ALA A 128 -26.21 34.10 -5.62
CA ALA A 128 -26.54 34.48 -4.24
C ALA A 128 -26.38 33.32 -3.25
N THR A 129 -25.43 33.50 -2.35
CA THR A 129 -25.17 32.83 -1.07
C THR A 129 -26.37 32.92 -0.11
N THR A 130 -26.74 31.83 0.57
CA THR A 130 -27.42 31.91 1.87
C THR A 130 -26.89 30.86 2.84
N SER A 131 -26.22 31.39 3.87
CA SER A 131 -25.72 30.74 5.07
C SER A 131 -26.35 31.43 6.29
N LYS A 132 -26.50 30.66 7.38
CA LYS A 132 -26.82 31.02 8.79
C LYS A 132 -28.28 31.26 9.19
N LYS A 133 -28.74 30.44 10.17
CA LYS A 133 -29.20 30.79 11.54
C LYS A 133 -29.57 29.47 12.27
N SER A 134 -29.36 29.20 13.56
CA SER A 134 -28.80 29.87 14.73
C SER A 134 -28.59 28.81 15.83
N THR A 135 -27.49 28.91 16.56
CA THR A 135 -27.24 28.24 17.83
C THR A 135 -27.79 29.08 18.99
N THR A 136 -28.50 28.45 19.93
CA THR A 136 -29.02 29.05 21.18
C THR A 136 -28.14 28.59 22.34
N SER A 137 -27.63 29.53 23.14
CA SER A 137 -26.88 29.26 24.38
C SER A 137 -27.02 30.40 25.38
N LYS A 138 -27.27 30.00 26.64
CA LYS A 138 -27.22 30.74 27.93
C LYS A 138 -28.31 31.80 28.12
N LYS A 139 -29.00 31.82 29.27
CA LYS A 139 -28.46 31.83 30.64
C LYS A 139 -29.45 31.22 31.63
#